data_AF-A0A967YE69-F1
#
_entry.id   AF-A0A967YE69-F1
#
_cell.length_a   1.000
_cell.length_b   1.000
_cell.length_c   1.000
_cell.angle_alpha   90.00
_cell.angle_beta   90.00
_cell.angle_gamma   90.00
#
_symmetry.space_group_name_H-M   'P 1'
#
loop_
_entity.id
_entity.type
_entity.pdbx_description
1 polymer ?
#
loop_
_entity_poly.entity_id
_entity_poly.type
_entity_poly.pdbx_seq_one_letter_code
_entity_poly.pdbx_strand_id
1 'polypeptide(L)'
;GNSLTPHAFPAELFNTHNLQKIDIPIIDRNFNPAKKAVMEAFEKKFLVRRLQETRGNVTEAARISGIERQSFQRLMKKYNLSSQKFRHP
;
A
#
# COMPACT_ATOMS: atom_id res chain seq x y z
N GLY A 1 -45.63 6.88 14.90
CA GLY A 1 -44.30 7.23 14.37
C GLY A 1 -43.30 7.03 15.48
N ASN A 2 -42.56 5.93 15.46
CA ASN A 2 -41.57 5.65 16.48
C ASN A 2 -40.29 6.39 16.09
N SER A 3 -40.04 7.51 16.76
CA SER A 3 -38.73 8.16 16.73
C SER A 3 -37.70 7.15 17.20
N LEU A 4 -36.79 6.76 16.29
CA LEU A 4 -35.62 5.97 16.64
C LEU A 4 -34.77 6.83 17.59
N THR A 5 -34.81 6.51 18.88
CA THR A 5 -33.92 7.15 19.85
C THR A 5 -32.49 6.66 19.60
N PRO A 6 -31.46 7.51 19.78
CA PRO A 6 -30.06 7.11 19.58
C PRO A 6 -29.62 5.87 20.38
N HIS A 7 -30.38 5.46 21.40
CA HIS A 7 -30.12 4.31 22.26
C HIS A 7 -30.62 2.97 21.68
N ALA A 8 -31.46 3.00 20.63
CA ALA A 8 -31.85 1.80 19.87
C ALA A 8 -30.79 1.38 18.83
N PHE A 9 -29.74 2.18 18.67
CA PHE A 9 -28.64 1.92 17.76
C PHE A 9 -27.54 1.17 18.51
N PRO A 10 -27.06 0.01 18.02
CA PRO A 10 -26.00 -0.74 18.69
C PRO A 10 -24.77 0.15 18.92
N ALA A 11 -24.37 0.32 20.19
CA ALA A 11 -23.18 1.09 20.56
C ALA A 11 -21.90 0.60 19.84
N GLU A 12 -21.92 -0.66 19.39
CA GLU A 12 -20.85 -1.32 18.64
C GLU A 12 -20.56 -0.67 17.28
N LEU A 13 -21.52 0.03 16.66
CA LEU A 13 -21.28 0.80 15.43
C LEU A 13 -20.46 2.08 15.69
N PHE A 14 -20.60 2.65 16.89
CA PHE A 14 -19.85 3.85 17.30
C PHE A 14 -18.50 3.50 17.92
N ASN A 15 -18.30 2.23 18.31
CA ASN A 15 -17.04 1.73 18.81
C ASN A 15 -16.08 1.30 17.69
N THR A 16 -16.16 1.95 16.52
CA THR A 16 -15.25 1.79 15.38
C THR A 16 -13.87 2.36 15.72
N HIS A 17 -13.24 1.80 16.74
CA HIS A 17 -11.80 1.89 16.92
C HIS A 17 -11.15 1.30 15.67
N ASN A 18 -10.73 2.20 14.78
CA ASN A 18 -9.82 1.96 13.69
C ASN A 18 -10.40 1.26 12.44
N LEU A 19 -11.46 1.82 11.86
CA LEU A 19 -11.47 1.88 10.39
C LEU A 19 -10.37 2.88 10.02
N GLN A 20 -9.13 2.39 9.82
CA GLN A 20 -8.02 3.18 9.28
C GLN A 20 -8.52 3.85 8.01
N LYS A 21 -8.99 5.09 8.11
CA LYS A 21 -9.45 5.86 6.96
C LYS A 21 -8.18 6.22 6.22
N ILE A 22 -7.77 5.38 5.28
CA ILE A 22 -6.62 5.62 4.43
C ILE A 22 -6.99 6.83 3.58
N ASP A 23 -6.38 7.97 3.90
CA ASP A 23 -6.51 9.17 3.08
C ASP A 23 -5.71 8.97 1.80
N ILE A 24 -6.40 8.72 0.69
CA ILE A 24 -5.80 8.53 -0.63
C ILE A 24 -5.95 9.85 -1.38
N PRO A 25 -4.86 10.58 -1.67
CA PRO A 25 -4.95 11.87 -2.34
C PRO A 25 -5.44 11.72 -3.77
N ILE A 26 -6.48 12.46 -4.15
CA ILE A 26 -6.95 12.59 -5.53
C ILE A 26 -6.16 13.71 -6.20
N ILE A 27 -5.13 13.34 -6.96
CA ILE A 27 -4.19 14.31 -7.54
C ILE A 27 -4.55 14.79 -8.96
N ASP A 28 -5.59 14.22 -9.57
CA ASP A 28 -6.06 14.58 -10.91
C ASP A 28 -7.60 14.55 -10.97
N ARG A 29 -8.18 15.41 -11.81
CA ARG A 29 -9.63 15.47 -12.07
C ARG A 29 -10.15 14.27 -12.87
N ASN A 30 -9.28 13.65 -13.67
CA ASN A 30 -9.59 12.52 -14.51
C ASN A 30 -9.27 11.22 -13.77
N PHE A 31 -10.20 10.25 -13.82
CA PHE A 31 -10.10 9.00 -13.06
C PHE A 31 -8.83 8.17 -13.36
N ASN A 32 -8.51 7.97 -14.64
CA ASN A 32 -7.38 7.14 -15.06
C ASN A 32 -6.01 7.65 -14.59
N PRO A 33 -5.63 8.93 -14.81
CA PRO A 33 -4.36 9.46 -14.29
C PRO A 33 -4.34 9.51 -12.75
N ALA A 34 -5.45 9.85 -12.09
CA ALA A 34 -5.53 9.82 -10.63
C ALA A 34 -5.24 8.41 -10.07
N LYS A 35 -5.93 7.38 -10.60
CA LYS A 35 -5.72 5.98 -10.23
C LYS A 35 -4.27 5.54 -10.49
N LYS A 36 -3.74 5.89 -11.67
CA LYS A 36 -2.36 5.51 -12.04
C LYS A 36 -1.35 6.04 -11.03
N ALA A 37 -1.46 7.30 -10.64
CA ALA A 37 -0.51 7.90 -9.72
C ALA A 37 -0.56 7.29 -8.31
N VAL A 38 -1.75 6.99 -7.81
CA VAL A 38 -1.93 6.29 -6.53
C VAL A 38 -1.28 4.91 -6.58
N MET A 39 -1.51 4.16 -7.66
CA MET A 39 -0.92 2.84 -7.86
C MET A 39 0.61 2.91 -7.94
N GLU A 40 1.16 3.87 -8.67
CA GLU A 40 2.62 4.05 -8.79
C GLU A 40 3.27 4.40 -7.45
N ALA A 41 2.65 5.30 -6.68
CA ALA A 41 3.11 5.65 -5.34
C ALA A 41 3.07 4.45 -4.39
N PHE A 42 1.99 3.68 -4.43
CA PHE A 42 1.84 2.45 -3.65
C PHE A 42 2.91 1.42 -4.03
N GLU A 43 3.05 1.08 -5.31
CA GLU A 43 3.99 0.07 -5.80
C GLU A 43 5.43 0.44 -5.40
N LYS A 44 5.84 1.69 -5.60
CA LYS A 44 7.19 2.16 -5.22
C LYS A 44 7.42 2.02 -3.72
N LYS A 45 6.47 2.47 -2.89
CA LYS A 45 6.56 2.40 -1.42
C LYS A 45 6.61 0.95 -0.93
N PHE A 46 5.80 0.08 -1.55
CA PHE A 46 5.77 -1.34 -1.25
C PHE A 46 7.13 -2.00 -1.52
N LEU A 47 7.69 -1.82 -2.72
CA LEU A 47 9.00 -2.39 -3.07
C LEU A 47 10.11 -1.93 -2.13
N VAL A 48 10.17 -0.63 -1.82
CA VAL A 48 11.16 -0.06 -0.91
C VAL A 48 11.09 -0.74 0.45
N ARG A 49 9.89 -0.89 1.02
CA ARG A 49 9.70 -1.53 2.31
C ARG A 49 10.13 -3.01 2.29
N ARG A 50 9.75 -3.76 1.25
CA ARG A 50 10.16 -5.17 1.10
C ARG A 50 11.68 -5.29 0.97
N LEU A 51 12.32 -4.43 0.19
CA LEU A 51 13.78 -4.41 0.02
C LEU A 51 14.51 -4.03 1.32
N GLN A 52 13.96 -3.13 2.13
CA GLN A 52 14.50 -2.78 3.44
C GLN A 52 14.41 -3.97 4.40
N GLU A 53 13.24 -4.60 4.50
CA GLU A 53 13.01 -5.75 5.40
C GLU A 53 13.91 -6.94 5.06
N THR A 54 14.27 -7.12 3.77
CA THR A 54 15.16 -8.20 3.33
C THR A 54 16.60 -7.77 3.09
N ARG A 55 17.00 -6.56 3.52
CA ARG A 55 18.36 -6.00 3.34
C ARG A 55 18.87 -6.10 1.90
N GLY A 56 18.00 -5.79 0.94
CA GLY A 56 18.32 -5.85 -0.49
C GLY A 56 18.38 -7.27 -1.09
N ASN A 57 17.90 -8.30 -0.38
CA ASN A 57 17.70 -9.62 -0.98
C ASN A 57 16.41 -9.61 -1.82
N VAL A 58 16.59 -9.46 -3.14
CA VAL A 58 15.48 -9.39 -4.11
C VAL A 58 14.70 -10.69 -4.19
N THR A 59 15.38 -11.83 -4.10
CA THR A 59 14.71 -13.15 -4.15
C THR A 59 13.80 -13.33 -2.94
N GLU A 60 14.30 -12.99 -1.76
CA GLU A 60 13.51 -13.06 -0.54
C GLU A 60 12.38 -12.03 -0.53
N ALA A 61 12.64 -10.80 -0.98
CA ALA A 61 11.63 -9.75 -1.07
C ALA A 61 10.46 -10.18 -1.97
N ALA A 62 10.76 -10.78 -3.12
CA ALA A 62 9.77 -11.32 -4.03
C ALA A 62 8.95 -12.45 -3.38
N ARG A 63 9.65 -13.42 -2.75
CA ARG A 63 9.04 -14.57 -2.07
C ARG A 63 8.05 -14.14 -0.98
N ILE A 64 8.47 -13.27 -0.05
CA ILE A 64 7.59 -12.81 1.05
C ILE A 64 6.47 -11.88 0.57
N SER A 65 6.60 -11.32 -0.64
CA SER A 65 5.55 -10.50 -1.25
C SER A 65 4.53 -11.33 -2.04
N GLY A 66 4.77 -12.62 -2.25
CA GLY A 66 3.96 -13.44 -3.17
C GLY A 66 4.07 -13.00 -4.64
N ILE A 67 5.12 -12.24 -4.99
CA ILE A 67 5.36 -11.75 -6.34
C ILE A 67 6.49 -12.58 -6.94
N GLU A 68 6.34 -13.02 -8.19
CA GLU A 68 7.44 -13.67 -8.90
C GLU A 68 8.67 -12.77 -8.97
N ARG A 69 9.85 -13.35 -8.82
CA ARG A 69 11.13 -12.61 -8.84
C ARG A 69 11.29 -11.75 -10.10
N GLN A 70 10.90 -12.25 -11.28
CA GLN A 70 10.99 -11.50 -12.53
C GLN A 70 10.05 -10.28 -12.55
N SER A 71 8.82 -10.45 -12.07
CA SER A 71 7.85 -9.37 -11.93
C SER A 71 8.32 -8.31 -10.92
N PHE A 72 8.87 -8.74 -9.78
CA PHE A 72 9.46 -7.86 -8.78
C PHE A 72 10.61 -7.03 -9.37
N GLN A 73 11.51 -7.67 -10.12
CA GLN A 73 12.61 -6.98 -10.80
C GLN A 73 12.13 -6.00 -11.88
N ARG A 74 11.07 -6.34 -12.62
CA ARG A 74 10.46 -5.43 -13.60
C ARG A 74 9.90 -4.19 -12.93
N LEU A 75 9.23 -4.33 -11.79
CA LEU A 75 8.74 -3.19 -11.02
C LEU A 75 9.90 -2.36 -10.45
N MET A 76 10.98 -2.99 -9.96
CA MET A 76 12.18 -2.27 -9.54
C MET A 76 12.77 -1.42 -10.69
N LYS A 77 12.86 -1.99 -11.89
CA LYS A 77 13.32 -1.26 -13.10
C LYS A 77 12.38 -0.10 -13.44
N LYS A 78 11.06 -0.33 -13.42
CA LYS A 78 10.03 0.71 -13.66
C LYS A 78 10.20 1.92 -12.74
N TYR A 79 10.62 1.70 -11.49
CA TYR A 79 10.76 2.76 -10.48
C TYR A 79 12.22 3.15 -10.17
N ASN A 80 13.18 2.71 -11.00
CA ASN A 80 14.61 2.99 -10.86
C ASN A 80 15.17 2.64 -9.45
N LEU A 81 14.70 1.52 -8.88
CA LEU A 81 15.16 1.01 -7.59
C LEU A 81 16.33 0.05 -7.78
N SER A 82 17.39 0.22 -6.97
CA SER A 82 18.52 -0.71 -6.91
C SER A 82 18.57 -1.38 -5.55
N SER A 83 18.65 -2.71 -5.53
CA SER A 83 18.76 -3.49 -4.30
C SER A 83 20.04 -3.21 -3.51
N GLN A 84 21.11 -2.77 -4.19
CA GLN A 84 22.38 -2.42 -3.56
C GLN A 84 22.23 -1.30 -2.53
N LYS A 85 21.32 -0.34 -2.78
CA LYS A 85 21.05 0.77 -1.85
C LYS A 85 20.46 0.31 -0.50
N PHE A 86 20.00 -0.93 -0.42
CA PHE A 86 19.38 -1.52 0.77
C PHE A 86 20.27 -2.57 1.43
N ARG A 87 21.45 -2.86 0.86
CA ARG A 87 22.47 -3.69 1.48
C ARG A 87 23.33 -2.78 2.34
N HIS A 88 23.25 -2.94 3.64
CA HIS A 88 24.24 -2.38 4.55
C HIS A 88 25.43 -3.37 4.62
N PRO A 89 26.68 -2.88 4.73
CA PRO A 89 27.87 -3.71 4.93
C PRO A 89 27.79 -4.50 6.24
#